data_AF-A0A522AGT4-F1
#
_entry.id   AF-A0A522AGT4-F1
#
_cell.length_a   1.000
_cell.length_b   1.000
_cell.length_c   1.000
_cell.angle_alpha   90.00
_cell.angle_beta   90.00
_cell.angle_gamma   90.00
#
_symmetry.space_group_name_H-M   'P 1'
#
loop_
_entity.id
_entity.type
_entity.pdbx_description
1 polymer ?
#
loop_
_entity_poly.entity_id
_entity_poly.type
_entity_poly.pdbx_seq_one_letter_code
_entity_poly.pdbx_strand_id
1 'polypeptide(L)'
;MAFSLDADQAAVRSRVDFYVVKLPVFDPQLGTSLRDTALDIRLEELTTYFTVFSFNTPRNQILLAPSVDDALAAGDKDFCLIQNAGHIFYGHGGLAADLLKVLDQCQFLTGRVVDRGGYFYLHDQCFLVNRHAWKAAGRPAFGVPHVGTRSVAVPVFTPTDLNPSGRGELAINGRFGYGWNAISASLTAEYTVRQWPVFMNKWMVDCGAYRSDLGTWRESLLENVVAPRPTAPPPLRDYLHFLSVTLGNDETSKPIFVFNSEADADIPVMGINPGLDTAFMLAAGFKSNRILERIGFTENTEVVYYDYNAPTLALKRMTLEEWDGVDFGAFFMAVRPRLEAMFPEKLAYLQSDALNTAGTINKEFQDELRGTFESFDHWMTHWWRFKALKHSYVQLDLLRQPDEIRAMIGRHAKGHSVMWISDAFNAPYAVAKFSWRHRHNAYSDFADSLAERTDSSLLLGGAPALWLAG
;
A
#
# COMPACT_ATOMS: atom_id res chain seq x y z
N MET A 1 -7.01 6.98 6.99
CA MET A 1 -7.64 6.35 5.81
C MET A 1 -8.54 5.18 6.24
N ALA A 2 -9.85 5.38 6.31
CA ALA A 2 -10.81 4.34 6.67
C ALA A 2 -11.53 3.87 5.40
N PHE A 3 -10.96 2.89 4.69
CA PHE A 3 -11.71 2.17 3.68
C PHE A 3 -12.86 1.45 4.38
N SER A 4 -14.09 1.56 3.88
CA SER A 4 -15.18 0.67 4.28
C SER A 4 -14.63 -0.75 4.20
N LEU A 5 -14.56 -1.43 5.34
CA LEU A 5 -13.95 -2.74 5.43
C LEU A 5 -14.73 -3.70 4.53
N ASP A 6 -14.05 -4.21 3.52
CA ASP A 6 -14.55 -5.36 2.77
C ASP A 6 -14.76 -6.52 3.76
N ALA A 7 -15.92 -7.17 3.70
CA ALA A 7 -16.27 -8.25 4.60
C ALA A 7 -15.24 -9.38 4.56
N ASP A 8 -14.64 -9.64 3.40
CA ASP A 8 -13.62 -10.68 3.23
C ASP A 8 -12.30 -10.28 3.90
N GLN A 9 -11.89 -9.00 3.80
CA GLN A 9 -10.72 -8.49 4.53
C GLN A 9 -10.91 -8.60 6.05
N ALA A 10 -12.10 -8.28 6.55
CA ALA A 10 -12.42 -8.45 7.97
C ALA A 10 -12.37 -9.93 8.39
N ALA A 11 -12.92 -10.83 7.56
CA ALA A 11 -12.89 -12.27 7.82
C ALA A 11 -11.46 -12.82 7.87
N VAL A 12 -10.59 -12.45 6.92
CA VAL A 12 -9.16 -12.83 6.96
C VAL A 12 -8.51 -12.34 8.25
N ARG A 13 -8.66 -11.06 8.60
CA ARG A 13 -8.04 -10.49 9.82
C ARG A 13 -8.51 -11.17 11.10
N SER A 14 -9.73 -11.67 11.15
CA SER A 14 -10.24 -12.41 12.33
C SER A 14 -9.61 -13.80 12.49
N ARG A 15 -9.10 -14.40 11.41
CA ARG A 15 -8.59 -15.78 11.37
C ARG A 15 -7.06 -15.86 11.26
N VAL A 16 -6.40 -14.79 10.85
CA VAL A 16 -4.98 -14.81 10.46
C VAL A 16 -4.15 -13.83 11.30
N ASP A 17 -3.08 -14.35 11.90
CA ASP A 17 -1.97 -13.51 12.36
C ASP A 17 -0.98 -13.29 11.23
N PHE A 18 -0.51 -12.04 11.10
CA PHE A 18 0.41 -11.62 10.06
C PHE A 18 1.79 -11.42 10.65
N TYR A 19 2.77 -12.17 10.16
CA TYR A 19 4.15 -12.04 10.58
C TYR A 19 5.05 -11.72 9.40
N VAL A 20 5.95 -10.77 9.63
CA VAL A 20 7.12 -10.57 8.78
C VAL A 20 8.29 -11.29 9.44
N VAL A 21 9.01 -12.05 8.64
CA VAL A 21 10.29 -12.67 9.01
C VAL A 21 11.38 -12.17 8.09
N LYS A 22 12.60 -12.49 8.48
CA LYS A 22 13.82 -11.95 7.91
C LYS A 22 14.78 -13.12 7.67
N LEU A 23 14.32 -14.07 6.87
CA LEU A 23 15.02 -15.33 6.60
C LEU A 23 16.10 -15.12 5.53
N PRO A 24 17.35 -15.55 5.79
CA PRO A 24 18.36 -15.69 4.74
C PRO A 24 17.84 -16.57 3.61
N VAL A 25 18.14 -16.22 2.36
CA VAL A 25 17.77 -17.08 1.24
C VAL A 25 18.54 -18.38 1.31
N PHE A 26 17.84 -19.49 1.13
CA PHE A 26 18.48 -20.80 1.03
C PHE A 26 18.51 -21.31 -0.40
N ASP A 27 19.67 -21.81 -0.80
CA ASP A 27 19.89 -22.61 -2.00
C ASP A 27 20.68 -23.88 -1.63
N PRO A 28 20.24 -25.09 -2.04
CA PRO A 28 20.96 -26.32 -1.69
C PRO A 28 22.41 -26.33 -2.17
N GLN A 29 22.74 -25.70 -3.29
CA GLN A 29 24.10 -25.68 -3.84
C GLN A 29 24.96 -24.60 -3.17
N LEU A 30 24.38 -23.40 -2.98
CA LEU A 30 25.11 -22.23 -2.52
C LEU A 30 25.06 -22.01 -0.99
N GLY A 31 24.16 -22.70 -0.28
CA GLY A 31 23.93 -22.52 1.15
C GLY A 31 22.98 -21.37 1.47
N THR A 32 23.17 -20.73 2.62
CA THR A 32 22.37 -19.57 3.05
C THR A 32 23.06 -18.26 2.67
N SER A 33 22.30 -17.32 2.11
CA SER A 33 22.81 -16.01 1.70
C SER A 33 23.25 -15.15 2.90
N LEU A 34 24.22 -14.28 2.67
CA LEU A 34 24.49 -13.16 3.58
C LEU A 34 23.39 -12.10 3.44
N ARG A 35 23.13 -11.38 4.53
CA ARG A 35 22.08 -10.36 4.59
C ARG A 35 22.67 -8.96 4.59
N ASP A 36 21.90 -8.04 4.02
CA ASP A 36 22.21 -6.60 3.99
C ASP A 36 21.12 -5.87 4.78
N THR A 37 21.52 -5.23 5.87
CA THR A 37 20.60 -4.57 6.82
C THR A 37 19.79 -3.45 6.19
N ALA A 38 20.39 -2.65 5.31
CA ALA A 38 19.69 -1.53 4.69
C ALA A 38 18.63 -2.03 3.70
N LEU A 39 18.98 -3.05 2.93
CA LEU A 39 18.04 -3.74 2.04
C LEU A 39 16.91 -4.42 2.84
N ASP A 40 17.23 -5.09 3.96
CA ASP A 40 16.23 -5.73 4.81
C ASP A 40 15.19 -4.74 5.35
N ILE A 41 15.61 -3.54 5.74
CA ILE A 41 14.70 -2.47 6.20
C ILE A 41 13.78 -2.04 5.06
N ARG A 42 14.31 -1.87 3.84
CA ARG A 42 13.51 -1.49 2.68
C ARG A 42 12.52 -2.58 2.27
N LEU A 43 12.95 -3.83 2.28
CA LEU A 43 12.11 -4.98 1.94
C LEU A 43 11.02 -5.21 2.99
N GLU A 44 11.33 -5.03 4.28
CA GLU A 44 10.32 -5.05 5.35
C GLU A 44 9.30 -3.92 5.20
N GLU A 45 9.77 -2.70 4.87
CA GLU A 45 8.89 -1.55 4.62
C GLU A 45 7.84 -1.88 3.55
N LEU A 46 8.30 -2.41 2.42
CA LEU A 46 7.44 -2.79 1.30
C LEU A 46 6.46 -3.90 1.72
N THR A 47 6.95 -5.00 2.31
CA THR A 47 6.10 -6.11 2.76
C THR A 47 5.03 -5.65 3.74
N THR A 48 5.41 -4.88 4.77
CA THR A 48 4.48 -4.42 5.80
C THR A 48 3.46 -3.47 5.21
N TYR A 49 3.90 -2.47 4.43
CA TYR A 49 3.00 -1.50 3.81
C TYR A 49 1.95 -2.19 2.93
N PHE A 50 2.38 -3.08 2.02
CA PHE A 50 1.44 -3.76 1.14
C PHE A 50 0.55 -4.77 1.87
N THR A 51 0.99 -5.32 2.99
CA THR A 51 0.14 -6.16 3.85
C THR A 51 -0.95 -5.33 4.52
N VAL A 52 -0.62 -4.14 5.07
CA VAL A 52 -1.60 -3.17 5.58
C VAL A 52 -2.60 -2.84 4.48
N PHE A 53 -2.11 -2.44 3.30
CA PHE A 53 -2.93 -1.98 2.20
C PHE A 53 -3.87 -3.08 1.64
N SER A 54 -3.33 -4.29 1.47
CA SER A 54 -4.05 -5.41 0.85
C SER A 54 -5.09 -6.05 1.76
N PHE A 55 -4.81 -6.15 3.06
CA PHE A 55 -5.72 -6.80 4.01
C PHE A 55 -6.46 -5.81 4.91
N ASN A 56 -6.20 -4.51 4.76
CA ASN A 56 -6.66 -3.47 5.67
C ASN A 56 -6.28 -3.80 7.14
N THR A 57 -5.13 -4.43 7.34
CA THR A 57 -4.65 -4.86 8.66
C THR A 57 -3.95 -3.68 9.34
N PRO A 58 -4.33 -3.29 10.56
CA PRO A 58 -3.60 -2.28 11.31
C PRO A 58 -2.12 -2.64 11.42
N ARG A 59 -1.23 -1.65 11.22
CA ARG A 59 0.23 -1.88 11.24
C ARG A 59 0.71 -2.60 12.51
N ASN A 60 0.14 -2.25 13.67
CA ASN A 60 0.48 -2.87 14.95
C ASN A 60 -0.01 -4.32 15.13
N GLN A 61 -0.72 -4.87 14.14
CA GLN A 61 -1.13 -6.28 14.08
C GLN A 61 -0.28 -7.10 13.09
N ILE A 62 0.70 -6.46 12.44
CA ILE A 62 1.71 -7.14 11.61
C ILE A 62 2.99 -7.13 12.43
N LEU A 63 3.47 -8.30 12.84
CA LEU A 63 4.55 -8.42 13.81
C LEU A 63 5.84 -8.89 13.17
N LEU A 64 6.99 -8.37 13.63
CA LEU A 64 8.29 -8.91 13.24
C LEU A 64 8.64 -10.09 14.15
N ALA A 65 8.90 -11.26 13.56
CA ALA A 65 9.39 -12.41 14.30
C ALA A 65 10.88 -12.71 14.01
N PRO A 66 11.70 -13.04 15.02
CA PRO A 66 13.10 -13.44 14.81
C PRO A 66 13.24 -14.74 14.00
N SER A 67 12.25 -15.63 14.11
CA SER A 67 12.18 -16.89 13.40
C SER A 67 10.73 -17.30 13.08
N VAL A 68 10.58 -18.31 12.22
CA VAL A 68 9.26 -18.90 11.94
C VAL A 68 8.66 -19.55 13.19
N ASP A 69 9.48 -20.23 14.00
CA ASP A 69 9.02 -20.88 15.22
C ASP A 69 8.51 -19.86 16.25
N ASP A 70 9.17 -18.70 16.36
CA ASP A 70 8.71 -17.60 17.22
C ASP A 70 7.36 -17.03 16.73
N ALA A 71 7.18 -16.85 15.43
CA ALA A 71 5.90 -16.41 14.84
C ALA A 71 4.76 -17.38 15.15
N LEU A 72 5.02 -18.69 15.05
CA LEU A 72 4.02 -19.72 15.33
C LEU A 72 3.65 -19.77 16.82
N ALA A 73 4.62 -19.52 17.71
CA ALA A 73 4.43 -19.56 19.16
C ALA A 73 3.72 -18.31 19.71
N ALA A 74 3.91 -17.14 19.12
CA ALA A 74 3.47 -15.86 19.68
C ALA A 74 1.99 -15.51 19.44
N GLY A 75 1.35 -16.05 18.41
CA GLY A 75 -0.04 -15.71 18.05
C GLY A 75 -1.10 -16.68 18.57
N ASP A 76 -2.36 -16.25 18.52
CA ASP A 76 -3.52 -16.98 19.05
C ASP A 76 -4.58 -17.34 18.01
N LYS A 77 -4.56 -16.72 16.82
CA LYS A 77 -5.53 -17.00 15.75
C LYS A 77 -5.35 -18.37 15.09
N ASP A 78 -6.35 -18.76 14.32
CA ASP A 78 -6.44 -20.06 13.64
C ASP A 78 -5.27 -20.31 12.68
N PHE A 79 -4.84 -19.26 11.97
CA PHE A 79 -3.79 -19.33 10.97
C PHE A 79 -2.68 -18.32 11.24
N CYS A 80 -1.48 -18.67 10.81
CA CYS A 80 -0.31 -17.80 10.81
C CYS A 80 0.16 -17.63 9.37
N LEU A 81 0.01 -16.42 8.80
CA LEU A 81 0.57 -16.05 7.50
C LEU A 81 1.95 -15.42 7.74
N ILE A 82 2.98 -16.05 7.18
CA ILE A 82 4.37 -15.68 7.39
C ILE A 82 4.95 -15.24 6.06
N GLN A 83 5.31 -13.96 5.97
CA GLN A 83 5.94 -13.37 4.80
C GLN A 83 7.40 -13.04 5.12
N ASN A 84 8.32 -13.47 4.27
CA ASN A 84 9.68 -12.96 4.36
C ASN A 84 9.76 -11.54 3.80
N ALA A 85 10.62 -10.71 4.38
CA ALA A 85 10.83 -9.34 3.94
C ALA A 85 11.12 -9.31 2.42
N GLY A 86 10.32 -8.52 1.70
CA GLY A 86 10.35 -8.39 0.25
C GLY A 86 9.18 -9.07 -0.46
N HIS A 87 8.55 -10.08 0.13
CA HIS A 87 7.34 -10.69 -0.44
C HIS A 87 6.15 -9.74 -0.30
N ILE A 88 5.43 -9.50 -1.40
CA ILE A 88 4.29 -8.57 -1.46
C ILE A 88 3.02 -9.33 -1.84
N PHE A 89 1.93 -8.98 -1.15
CA PHE A 89 0.57 -9.26 -1.57
C PHE A 89 -0.10 -7.97 -2.06
N TYR A 90 -0.82 -8.01 -3.18
CA TYR A 90 -1.57 -6.87 -3.73
C TYR A 90 -2.90 -7.31 -4.34
N GLY A 91 -4.05 -6.76 -3.89
CA GLY A 91 -5.36 -7.11 -4.48
C GLY A 91 -6.63 -6.83 -3.66
N HIS A 92 -6.54 -6.22 -2.47
CA HIS A 92 -7.69 -5.86 -1.61
C HIS A 92 -8.70 -7.01 -1.39
N GLY A 93 -10.00 -6.73 -1.54
CA GLY A 93 -11.09 -7.70 -1.35
C GLY A 93 -10.96 -8.94 -2.23
N GLY A 94 -10.55 -8.78 -3.50
CA GLY A 94 -10.35 -9.92 -4.40
C GLY A 94 -9.25 -10.88 -3.93
N LEU A 95 -8.17 -10.35 -3.37
CA LEU A 95 -7.13 -11.14 -2.71
C LEU A 95 -7.68 -11.77 -1.41
N ALA A 96 -8.41 -11.04 -0.59
CA ALA A 96 -8.96 -11.57 0.66
C ALA A 96 -9.92 -12.75 0.40
N ALA A 97 -10.80 -12.63 -0.58
CA ALA A 97 -11.71 -13.69 -1.02
C ALA A 97 -10.96 -14.95 -1.49
N ASP A 98 -9.91 -14.78 -2.28
CA ASP A 98 -9.08 -15.88 -2.75
C ASP A 98 -8.26 -16.50 -1.61
N LEU A 99 -7.76 -15.70 -0.65
CA LEU A 99 -7.03 -16.19 0.52
C LEU A 99 -7.94 -17.00 1.45
N LEU A 100 -9.20 -16.60 1.67
CA LEU A 100 -10.16 -17.37 2.48
C LEU A 100 -10.32 -18.80 1.95
N LYS A 101 -10.39 -18.98 0.62
CA LYS A 101 -10.42 -20.32 0.00
C LYS A 101 -9.17 -21.12 0.33
N VAL A 102 -8.00 -20.47 0.39
CA VAL A 102 -6.75 -21.13 0.79
C VAL A 102 -6.76 -21.51 2.26
N LEU A 103 -7.27 -20.63 3.16
CA LEU A 103 -7.40 -20.93 4.58
C LEU A 103 -8.24 -22.19 4.80
N ASP A 104 -9.38 -22.30 4.11
CA ASP A 104 -10.30 -23.43 4.24
C ASP A 104 -9.73 -24.75 3.69
N GLN A 105 -8.75 -24.68 2.79
CA GLN A 105 -8.06 -25.84 2.22
C GLN A 105 -6.78 -26.22 2.98
N CYS A 106 -6.25 -25.33 3.81
CA CYS A 106 -5.00 -25.51 4.55
C CYS A 106 -5.21 -26.44 5.75
N GLN A 107 -4.84 -27.72 5.58
CA GLN A 107 -4.94 -28.71 6.65
C GLN A 107 -3.89 -28.49 7.74
N PHE A 108 -2.64 -28.24 7.33
CA PHE A 108 -1.54 -27.92 8.25
C PHE A 108 -0.68 -26.81 7.67
N LEU A 109 -0.16 -27.00 6.46
CA LEU A 109 0.87 -26.15 5.87
C LEU A 109 0.57 -25.91 4.39
N THR A 110 0.66 -24.64 3.97
CA THR A 110 0.63 -24.24 2.57
C THR A 110 1.87 -23.39 2.25
N GLY A 111 2.54 -23.68 1.15
CA GLY A 111 3.72 -22.94 0.71
C GLY A 111 4.21 -23.40 -0.67
N ARG A 112 5.14 -22.69 -1.30
CA ARG A 112 5.74 -23.18 -2.55
C ARG A 112 6.74 -24.30 -2.21
N VAL A 113 6.43 -25.53 -2.58
CA VAL A 113 7.26 -26.71 -2.35
C VAL A 113 8.42 -26.76 -3.34
N VAL A 114 9.61 -27.10 -2.85
CA VAL A 114 10.84 -27.23 -3.64
C VAL A 114 11.48 -28.60 -3.39
N ASP A 115 11.87 -29.27 -4.47
CA ASP A 115 12.55 -30.57 -4.46
C ASP A 115 13.92 -30.46 -5.14
N ARG A 116 14.92 -29.93 -4.40
CA ARG A 116 16.29 -29.73 -4.92
C ARG A 116 17.41 -30.07 -3.92
N GLY A 117 17.06 -30.61 -2.76
CA GLY A 117 17.97 -30.82 -1.64
C GLY A 117 18.11 -32.27 -1.18
N GLY A 118 17.55 -33.24 -1.90
CA GLY A 118 17.44 -34.63 -1.44
C GLY A 118 16.23 -34.89 -0.54
N TYR A 119 15.58 -33.83 -0.03
CA TYR A 119 14.24 -33.86 0.54
C TYR A 119 13.49 -32.56 0.22
N PHE A 120 12.17 -32.58 0.38
CA PHE A 120 11.29 -31.43 0.14
C PHE A 120 11.50 -30.34 1.20
N TYR A 121 11.39 -29.10 0.77
CA TYR A 121 11.35 -27.92 1.64
C TYR A 121 10.44 -26.85 1.03
N LEU A 122 10.19 -25.78 1.77
CA LEU A 122 9.38 -24.66 1.30
C LEU A 122 10.25 -23.47 0.89
N HIS A 123 9.83 -22.78 -0.16
CA HIS A 123 10.49 -21.56 -0.64
C HIS A 123 10.32 -20.40 0.36
N ASP A 124 11.43 -19.84 0.83
CA ASP A 124 11.58 -18.77 1.84
C ASP A 124 10.84 -17.43 1.65
N GLN A 125 9.83 -17.32 0.79
CA GLN A 125 9.11 -16.06 0.56
C GLN A 125 7.82 -15.96 1.37
N CYS A 126 7.00 -17.01 1.38
CA CYS A 126 5.68 -16.94 1.99
C CYS A 126 5.11 -18.33 2.32
N PHE A 127 4.62 -18.47 3.55
CA PHE A 127 3.98 -19.70 4.05
C PHE A 127 2.73 -19.37 4.85
N LEU A 128 1.78 -20.30 4.83
CA LEU A 128 0.58 -20.28 5.67
C LEU A 128 0.56 -21.54 6.53
N VAL A 129 0.35 -21.39 7.83
CA VAL A 129 0.26 -22.49 8.77
C VAL A 129 -1.10 -22.47 9.48
N ASN A 130 -1.82 -23.58 9.44
CA ASN A 130 -2.97 -23.84 10.30
C ASN A 130 -2.44 -24.14 11.71
N ARG A 131 -2.59 -23.18 12.62
CA ARG A 131 -2.00 -23.23 13.96
C ARG A 131 -2.67 -24.30 14.83
N HIS A 132 -3.95 -24.59 14.61
CA HIS A 132 -4.64 -25.67 15.34
C HIS A 132 -4.05 -27.03 15.00
N ALA A 133 -3.84 -27.32 13.72
CA ALA A 133 -3.20 -28.56 13.28
C ALA A 133 -1.74 -28.66 13.75
N TRP A 134 -0.98 -27.56 13.66
CA TRP A 134 0.39 -27.49 14.19
C TRP A 134 0.44 -27.76 15.71
N LYS A 135 -0.48 -27.19 16.49
CA LYS A 135 -0.61 -27.47 17.93
C LYS A 135 -0.99 -28.94 18.18
N ALA A 136 -1.94 -29.49 17.43
CA ALA A 136 -2.40 -30.87 17.56
C ALA A 136 -1.28 -31.88 17.24
N ALA A 137 -0.38 -31.54 16.31
CA ALA A 137 0.80 -32.33 15.99
C ALA A 137 1.97 -32.14 16.99
N GLY A 138 1.73 -31.51 18.14
CA GLY A 138 2.73 -31.36 19.19
C GLY A 138 3.70 -30.20 19.01
N ARG A 139 3.32 -29.17 18.22
CA ARG A 139 4.12 -27.97 17.95
C ARG A 139 5.52 -28.29 17.39
N PRO A 140 5.60 -29.06 16.29
CA PRO A 140 6.89 -29.40 15.69
C PRO A 140 7.62 -28.12 15.27
N ALA A 141 8.95 -28.12 15.45
CA ALA A 141 9.79 -27.05 14.92
C ALA A 141 9.63 -26.96 13.39
N PHE A 142 9.70 -25.77 12.83
CA PHE A 142 9.51 -25.56 11.39
C PHE A 142 10.57 -26.27 10.55
N GLY A 143 11.83 -26.23 11.03
CA GLY A 143 12.99 -26.77 10.34
C GLY A 143 13.74 -25.69 9.58
N VAL A 144 14.97 -25.43 10.00
CA VAL A 144 15.92 -24.51 9.36
C VAL A 144 16.88 -25.27 8.44
N PRO A 145 17.58 -24.57 7.52
CA PRO A 145 18.55 -25.19 6.64
C PRO A 145 19.55 -26.08 7.36
N HIS A 146 19.75 -27.30 6.86
CA HIS A 146 20.63 -28.29 7.48
C HIS A 146 21.24 -29.21 6.42
N VAL A 147 22.51 -29.57 6.59
CA VAL A 147 23.19 -30.57 5.76
C VAL A 147 23.52 -31.78 6.63
N GLY A 148 23.09 -32.96 6.20
CA GLY A 148 23.34 -34.21 6.91
C GLY A 148 22.20 -35.20 6.77
N THR A 149 22.11 -36.13 7.72
CA THR A 149 21.06 -37.16 7.74
C THR A 149 19.94 -36.79 8.72
N ARG A 150 18.70 -36.95 8.28
CA ARG A 150 17.49 -36.79 9.10
C ARG A 150 16.51 -37.93 8.85
N SER A 151 15.80 -38.35 9.90
CA SER A 151 14.60 -39.18 9.77
C SER A 151 13.46 -38.28 9.34
N VAL A 152 12.86 -38.55 8.19
CA VAL A 152 11.76 -37.75 7.63
C VAL A 152 10.70 -38.63 6.99
N ALA A 153 9.44 -38.21 7.08
CA ALA A 153 8.31 -38.89 6.46
C ALA A 153 8.47 -38.92 4.93
N VAL A 154 8.17 -40.05 4.31
CA VAL A 154 8.19 -40.17 2.84
C VAL A 154 6.84 -39.69 2.28
N PRO A 155 6.77 -38.65 1.43
CA PRO A 155 5.51 -38.24 0.83
C PRO A 155 5.17 -39.05 -0.43
N VAL A 156 3.89 -39.07 -0.78
CA VAL A 156 3.42 -39.26 -2.15
C VAL A 156 3.27 -37.88 -2.79
N PHE A 157 4.17 -37.55 -3.70
CA PHE A 157 4.11 -36.30 -4.45
C PHE A 157 3.06 -36.40 -5.56
N THR A 158 2.09 -35.50 -5.54
CA THR A 158 1.26 -35.17 -6.69
C THR A 158 1.78 -33.87 -7.30
N PRO A 159 1.40 -33.50 -8.54
CA PRO A 159 1.94 -32.30 -9.18
C PRO A 159 1.82 -31.01 -8.34
N THR A 160 0.85 -30.96 -7.43
CA THR A 160 0.58 -29.81 -6.58
C THR A 160 0.83 -30.04 -5.09
N ASP A 161 0.79 -31.27 -4.57
CA ASP A 161 0.75 -31.48 -3.11
C ASP A 161 1.71 -32.60 -2.66
N LEU A 162 2.09 -32.57 -1.38
CA LEU A 162 2.75 -33.68 -0.69
C LEU A 162 1.72 -34.37 0.20
N ASN A 163 1.40 -35.62 -0.12
CA ASN A 163 0.43 -36.42 0.62
C ASN A 163 1.13 -37.44 1.52
N PRO A 164 0.53 -37.82 2.66
CA PRO A 164 1.02 -38.95 3.46
C PRO A 164 1.13 -40.23 2.61
N SER A 165 2.21 -41.00 2.81
CA SER A 165 2.40 -42.26 2.06
C SER A 165 2.10 -43.53 2.87
N GLY A 166 1.93 -43.41 4.19
CA GLY A 166 1.88 -44.55 5.11
C GLY A 166 3.18 -45.35 5.24
N ARG A 167 4.27 -44.95 4.55
CA ARG A 167 5.57 -45.66 4.58
C ARG A 167 6.41 -45.35 5.83
N GLY A 168 5.92 -44.50 6.72
CA GLY A 168 6.67 -44.02 7.88
C GLY A 168 7.80 -43.07 7.51
N GLU A 169 8.78 -42.98 8.41
CA GLU A 169 9.97 -42.15 8.23
C GLU A 169 11.15 -42.96 7.70
N LEU A 170 11.99 -42.33 6.87
CA LEU A 170 13.26 -42.86 6.41
C LEU A 170 14.41 -41.92 6.74
N ALA A 171 15.58 -42.49 7.00
CA ALA A 171 16.82 -41.73 7.11
C ALA A 171 17.26 -41.26 5.71
N ILE A 172 17.16 -39.96 5.47
CA ILE A 172 17.57 -39.32 4.23
C ILE A 172 18.79 -38.43 4.51
N ASN A 173 19.86 -38.64 3.74
CA ASN A 173 21.02 -37.75 3.74
C ASN A 173 20.85 -36.69 2.64
N GLY A 174 20.87 -35.42 3.02
CA GLY A 174 20.58 -34.33 2.08
C GLY A 174 20.92 -32.95 2.62
N ARG A 175 20.45 -31.95 1.87
CA ARG A 175 20.52 -30.52 2.15
C ARG A 175 19.10 -30.00 2.33
N PHE A 176 18.63 -30.10 3.55
CA PHE A 176 17.29 -29.69 3.95
C PHE A 176 17.19 -28.16 3.93
N GLY A 177 16.13 -27.61 3.33
CA GLY A 177 15.81 -26.18 3.35
C GLY A 177 14.70 -25.84 4.36
N TYR A 178 14.24 -24.60 4.39
CA TYR A 178 13.21 -24.18 5.35
C TYR A 178 11.92 -25.02 5.30
N GLY A 179 11.34 -25.32 6.46
CA GLY A 179 10.06 -26.03 6.55
C GLY A 179 10.15 -27.55 6.40
N TRP A 180 11.35 -28.12 6.22
CA TRP A 180 11.52 -29.57 6.02
C TRP A 180 10.92 -30.39 7.17
N ASN A 181 11.07 -29.92 8.41
CA ASN A 181 10.61 -30.63 9.60
C ASN A 181 9.09 -30.47 9.77
N ALA A 182 8.54 -29.29 9.48
CA ALA A 182 7.09 -29.07 9.43
C ALA A 182 6.42 -29.92 8.35
N ILE A 183 7.05 -30.08 7.17
CA ILE A 183 6.57 -30.99 6.12
C ILE A 183 6.53 -32.42 6.66
N SER A 184 7.63 -32.91 7.22
CA SER A 184 7.70 -34.26 7.78
C SER A 184 6.64 -34.48 8.86
N ALA A 185 6.51 -33.55 9.81
CA ALA A 185 5.54 -33.64 10.89
C ALA A 185 4.09 -33.57 10.40
N SER A 186 3.79 -32.75 9.39
CA SER A 186 2.48 -32.71 8.73
C SER A 186 2.12 -34.07 8.15
N LEU A 187 3.05 -34.69 7.42
CA LEU A 187 2.83 -35.99 6.78
C LEU A 187 2.68 -37.13 7.79
N THR A 188 3.48 -37.14 8.86
CA THR A 188 3.37 -38.11 9.97
C THR A 188 2.03 -37.97 10.71
N ALA A 189 1.48 -36.76 10.78
CA ALA A 189 0.16 -36.49 11.34
C ALA A 189 -0.99 -36.69 10.33
N GLU A 190 -0.72 -37.34 9.19
CA GLU A 190 -1.70 -37.62 8.13
C GLU A 190 -2.34 -36.37 7.50
N TYR A 191 -1.62 -35.24 7.49
CA TYR A 191 -2.03 -34.02 6.81
C TYR A 191 -1.27 -33.79 5.50
N THR A 192 -2.00 -33.38 4.47
CA THR A 192 -1.43 -32.96 3.18
C THR A 192 -0.75 -31.60 3.31
N VAL A 193 0.48 -31.48 2.81
CA VAL A 193 1.14 -30.17 2.58
C VAL A 193 0.75 -29.69 1.19
N ARG A 194 0.05 -28.56 1.12
CA ARG A 194 -0.44 -28.01 -0.14
C ARG A 194 0.51 -26.99 -0.74
N GLN A 195 0.61 -26.95 -2.07
CA GLN A 195 1.19 -25.78 -2.72
C GLN A 195 0.23 -24.59 -2.73
N TRP A 196 0.79 -23.39 -2.80
CA TRP A 196 0.00 -22.21 -3.15
C TRP A 196 -0.78 -22.47 -4.44
N PRO A 197 -2.12 -22.32 -4.44
CA PRO A 197 -2.89 -22.50 -5.67
C PRO A 197 -2.47 -21.51 -6.75
N VAL A 198 -2.47 -21.95 -8.02
CA VAL A 198 -2.02 -21.13 -9.16
C VAL A 198 -2.76 -19.79 -9.24
N PHE A 199 -4.03 -19.73 -8.84
CA PHE A 199 -4.80 -18.48 -8.85
C PHE A 199 -4.25 -17.43 -7.88
N MET A 200 -3.47 -17.80 -6.85
CA MET A 200 -2.85 -16.85 -5.94
C MET A 200 -1.68 -16.09 -6.59
N ASN A 201 -1.08 -16.62 -7.66
CA ASN A 201 0.10 -16.02 -8.28
C ASN A 201 -0.14 -14.59 -8.80
N LYS A 202 -1.38 -14.26 -9.21
CA LYS A 202 -1.72 -12.89 -9.65
C LYS A 202 -1.69 -11.87 -8.51
N TRP A 203 -1.71 -12.32 -7.27
CA TRP A 203 -1.70 -11.47 -6.08
C TRP A 203 -0.33 -11.39 -5.39
N MET A 204 0.61 -12.26 -5.76
CA MET A 204 1.90 -12.41 -5.09
C MET A 204 3.03 -11.86 -5.96
N VAL A 205 3.92 -11.10 -5.34
CA VAL A 205 5.15 -10.63 -5.97
C VAL A 205 6.32 -11.11 -5.13
N ASP A 206 7.08 -12.05 -5.68
CA ASP A 206 8.25 -12.64 -5.04
C ASP A 206 9.47 -11.72 -5.17
N CYS A 207 10.25 -11.62 -4.10
CA CYS A 207 11.51 -10.87 -4.10
C CYS A 207 12.71 -11.79 -4.37
N GLY A 208 13.50 -11.45 -5.39
CA GLY A 208 14.70 -12.21 -5.79
C GLY A 208 16.01 -11.71 -5.18
N ALA A 209 15.99 -10.74 -4.27
CA ALA A 209 17.17 -9.93 -3.96
C ALA A 209 18.41 -10.69 -3.49
N TYR A 210 18.23 -11.78 -2.74
CA TYR A 210 19.33 -12.61 -2.23
C TYR A 210 19.57 -13.88 -3.06
N ARG A 211 18.87 -14.06 -4.20
CA ARG A 211 19.07 -15.18 -5.14
C ARG A 211 19.91 -14.78 -6.36
N SER A 212 20.19 -13.50 -6.53
CA SER A 212 20.93 -12.95 -7.67
C SER A 212 21.98 -11.94 -7.22
N ASP A 213 22.43 -11.06 -8.12
CA ASP A 213 23.36 -9.99 -7.82
C ASP A 213 22.80 -9.00 -6.78
N LEU A 214 23.20 -9.21 -5.52
CA LEU A 214 22.81 -8.38 -4.38
C LEU A 214 23.19 -6.90 -4.57
N GLY A 215 24.28 -6.61 -5.28
CA GLY A 215 24.73 -5.24 -5.56
C GLY A 215 23.70 -4.48 -6.39
N THR A 216 23.25 -5.08 -7.48
CA THR A 216 22.24 -4.48 -8.36
C THR A 216 20.89 -4.27 -7.65
N TRP A 217 20.46 -5.21 -6.80
CA TRP A 217 19.24 -5.04 -5.99
C TRP A 217 19.36 -3.90 -4.98
N ARG A 218 20.48 -3.86 -4.27
CA ARG A 218 20.78 -2.80 -3.30
C ARG A 218 20.77 -1.43 -3.96
N GLU A 219 21.44 -1.28 -5.10
CA GLU A 219 21.44 -0.05 -5.88
C GLU A 219 20.01 0.35 -6.29
N SER A 220 19.24 -0.60 -6.84
CA SER A 220 17.91 -0.31 -7.38
C SER A 220 16.85 0.03 -6.33
N LEU A 221 16.92 -0.56 -5.13
CA LEU A 221 15.90 -0.39 -4.08
C LEU A 221 16.26 0.63 -3.00
N LEU A 222 17.54 0.92 -2.80
CA LEU A 222 17.99 1.94 -1.84
C LEU A 222 18.20 3.32 -2.47
N GLU A 223 18.07 3.43 -3.79
CA GLU A 223 17.96 4.71 -4.48
C GLU A 223 16.80 5.54 -3.91
N ASN A 224 16.93 6.86 -4.03
CA ASN A 224 15.87 7.78 -3.61
C ASN A 224 14.57 7.55 -4.40
N VAL A 225 14.70 7.13 -5.66
CA VAL A 225 13.61 6.84 -6.57
C VAL A 225 13.87 5.51 -7.28
N VAL A 226 12.97 4.55 -7.09
CA VAL A 226 12.92 3.28 -7.82
C VAL A 226 12.50 3.56 -9.26
N ALA A 227 13.33 3.13 -10.20
CA ALA A 227 13.09 3.26 -11.63
C ALA A 227 13.10 1.89 -12.32
N PRO A 228 12.35 1.72 -13.43
CA PRO A 228 12.48 0.54 -14.27
C PRO A 228 13.91 0.35 -14.77
N ARG A 229 14.40 -0.89 -14.75
CA ARG A 229 15.71 -1.26 -15.32
C ARG A 229 15.52 -2.38 -16.34
N PRO A 230 15.24 -2.07 -17.63
CA PRO A 230 14.91 -3.07 -18.65
C PRO A 230 16.01 -4.13 -18.87
N THR A 231 17.26 -3.77 -18.59
CA THR A 231 18.44 -4.64 -18.70
C THR A 231 18.73 -5.46 -17.45
N ALA A 232 17.99 -5.24 -16.35
CA ALA A 232 18.15 -5.99 -15.13
C ALA A 232 17.70 -7.46 -15.31
N PRO A 233 18.21 -8.39 -14.48
CA PRO A 233 17.74 -9.77 -14.47
C PRO A 233 16.21 -9.85 -14.29
N PRO A 234 15.51 -10.80 -14.93
CA PRO A 234 14.04 -10.84 -14.92
C PRO A 234 13.40 -10.69 -13.54
N PRO A 235 13.86 -11.37 -12.46
CA PRO A 235 13.26 -11.21 -11.14
C PRO A 235 13.32 -9.77 -10.60
N LEU A 236 14.43 -9.06 -10.84
CA LEU A 236 14.55 -7.66 -10.43
C LEU A 236 13.71 -6.76 -11.31
N ARG A 237 13.79 -6.94 -12.64
CA ARG A 237 13.02 -6.15 -13.60
C ARG A 237 11.53 -6.21 -13.31
N ASP A 238 10.99 -7.41 -13.08
CA ASP A 238 9.56 -7.63 -12.86
C ASP A 238 9.12 -7.05 -11.50
N TYR A 239 9.98 -7.14 -10.47
CA TYR A 239 9.75 -6.52 -9.16
C TYR A 239 9.75 -4.99 -9.23
N LEU A 240 10.74 -4.38 -9.90
CA LEU A 240 10.81 -2.93 -10.10
C LEU A 240 9.63 -2.45 -10.94
N HIS A 241 9.24 -3.20 -11.98
CA HIS A 241 8.07 -2.89 -12.79
C HIS A 241 6.79 -2.88 -11.96
N PHE A 242 6.60 -3.85 -11.06
CA PHE A 242 5.47 -3.84 -10.12
C PHE A 242 5.46 -2.57 -9.28
N LEU A 243 6.60 -2.24 -8.65
CA LEU A 243 6.73 -1.04 -7.81
C LEU A 243 6.54 0.26 -8.60
N SER A 244 6.94 0.29 -9.88
CA SER A 244 6.92 1.49 -10.69
C SER A 244 5.63 1.70 -11.49
N VAL A 245 4.94 0.65 -11.92
CA VAL A 245 3.83 0.73 -12.90
C VAL A 245 2.52 0.16 -12.35
N THR A 246 2.52 -0.81 -11.46
CA THR A 246 1.26 -1.50 -11.07
C THR A 246 0.44 -0.72 -10.03
N LEU A 247 1.04 0.28 -9.38
CA LEU A 247 0.49 1.00 -8.23
C LEU A 247 -0.05 2.40 -8.53
N GLY A 248 -0.01 2.76 -9.81
CA GLY A 248 -0.68 3.91 -10.38
C GLY A 248 -0.86 3.56 -11.84
N ASN A 249 -2.07 3.78 -12.35
CA ASN A 249 -2.47 3.65 -13.75
C ASN A 249 -1.28 3.69 -14.73
N ASP A 250 -1.33 2.87 -15.79
CA ASP A 250 -0.27 2.80 -16.80
C ASP A 250 0.30 4.20 -17.08
N GLU A 251 1.61 4.34 -17.34
CA GLU A 251 2.20 5.68 -17.52
C GLU A 251 1.54 6.49 -18.65
N THR A 252 0.69 5.85 -19.45
CA THR A 252 -0.11 6.43 -20.54
C THR A 252 -1.43 7.06 -20.07
N SER A 253 -1.84 6.85 -18.82
CA SER A 253 -3.10 7.35 -18.27
C SER A 253 -2.93 8.23 -17.03
N LYS A 254 -3.67 9.33 -17.03
CA LYS A 254 -3.61 10.36 -15.99
C LYS A 254 -4.78 10.18 -15.01
N PRO A 255 -4.54 9.74 -13.76
CA PRO A 255 -5.60 9.56 -12.78
C PRO A 255 -6.26 10.88 -12.40
N ILE A 256 -7.59 10.95 -12.45
CA ILE A 256 -8.37 12.11 -11.99
C ILE A 256 -9.28 11.66 -10.85
N PHE A 257 -9.08 12.27 -9.68
CA PHE A 257 -9.94 12.11 -8.52
C PHE A 257 -11.01 13.20 -8.54
N VAL A 258 -12.22 12.85 -8.99
CA VAL A 258 -13.37 13.78 -9.02
C VAL A 258 -13.90 14.02 -7.60
N PHE A 259 -13.87 12.99 -6.75
CA PHE A 259 -14.17 13.05 -5.33
C PHE A 259 -12.95 12.67 -4.50
N ASN A 260 -12.95 12.99 -3.22
CA ASN A 260 -11.88 12.57 -2.32
C ASN A 260 -12.03 11.08 -2.01
N SER A 261 -10.92 10.35 -1.88
CA SER A 261 -10.92 8.95 -1.42
C SER A 261 -10.88 8.83 0.12
N GLU A 262 -10.57 9.92 0.81
CA GLU A 262 -10.29 9.95 2.25
C GLU A 262 -11.42 10.57 3.07
N ALA A 263 -11.77 9.91 4.19
CA ALA A 263 -12.63 10.47 5.23
C ALA A 263 -12.04 11.75 5.84
N ASP A 264 -12.88 12.59 6.45
CA ASP A 264 -12.52 13.86 7.08
C ASP A 264 -12.36 13.79 8.60
N ALA A 265 -12.13 12.58 9.11
CA ALA A 265 -11.57 12.39 10.44
C ALA A 265 -10.25 13.18 10.63
N ASP A 266 -9.55 13.48 9.54
CA ASP A 266 -8.25 14.15 9.53
C ASP A 266 -8.35 15.70 9.45
N ILE A 267 -9.56 16.30 9.36
CA ILE A 267 -9.73 17.76 9.36
C ILE A 267 -10.08 18.24 10.78
N PRO A 268 -9.20 19.02 11.44
CA PRO A 268 -9.46 19.51 12.80
C PRO A 268 -10.65 20.47 12.83
N VAL A 269 -11.41 20.43 13.93
CA VAL A 269 -12.45 21.41 14.22
C VAL A 269 -11.81 22.51 15.07
N MET A 270 -11.24 23.52 14.41
CA MET A 270 -10.60 24.65 15.07
C MET A 270 -10.81 25.92 14.25
N GLY A 271 -11.18 27.03 14.89
CA GLY A 271 -11.26 28.33 14.21
C GLY A 271 -9.96 29.11 14.33
N ILE A 272 -9.45 29.64 13.22
CA ILE A 272 -8.38 30.65 13.23
C ILE A 272 -9.03 32.03 13.12
N ASN A 273 -8.72 32.94 14.05
CA ASN A 273 -9.24 34.32 14.06
C ASN A 273 -8.09 35.28 13.69
N PRO A 274 -8.23 36.13 12.64
CA PRO A 274 -9.44 36.41 11.85
C PRO A 274 -9.80 35.39 10.77
N GLY A 275 -8.88 34.50 10.40
CA GLY A 275 -9.07 33.47 9.38
C GLY A 275 -7.74 33.14 8.72
N LEU A 276 -7.75 32.23 7.75
CA LEU A 276 -6.58 31.92 6.95
C LEU A 276 -6.20 33.07 6.00
N ASP A 277 -4.91 33.32 5.82
CA ASP A 277 -4.39 34.19 4.77
C ASP A 277 -4.12 33.43 3.47
N THR A 278 -3.59 32.20 3.58
CA THR A 278 -3.29 31.33 2.44
C THR A 278 -3.67 29.88 2.73
N ALA A 279 -4.25 29.21 1.72
CA ALA A 279 -4.61 27.80 1.76
C ALA A 279 -4.01 27.06 0.56
N PHE A 280 -3.03 26.19 0.80
CA PHE A 280 -2.46 25.30 -0.21
C PHE A 280 -3.27 24.00 -0.26
N MET A 281 -3.92 23.72 -1.39
CA MET A 281 -4.89 22.64 -1.51
C MET A 281 -4.57 21.74 -2.70
N LEU A 282 -4.69 20.43 -2.53
CA LEU A 282 -4.75 19.54 -3.68
C LEU A 282 -5.97 19.86 -4.55
N ALA A 283 -5.83 19.68 -5.86
CA ALA A 283 -6.89 20.01 -6.82
C ALA A 283 -8.03 18.97 -6.85
N ALA A 284 -7.84 17.79 -6.27
CA ALA A 284 -8.85 16.74 -6.21
C ALA A 284 -10.03 17.08 -5.30
N GLY A 285 -11.23 16.62 -5.68
CA GLY A 285 -12.41 16.57 -4.83
C GLY A 285 -12.87 17.91 -4.23
N PHE A 286 -13.54 17.84 -3.09
CA PHE A 286 -14.13 19.01 -2.41
C PHE A 286 -13.48 19.33 -1.06
N LYS A 287 -12.35 18.71 -0.72
CA LYS A 287 -11.72 18.85 0.61
C LYS A 287 -11.35 20.30 0.94
N SER A 288 -10.95 21.10 -0.06
CA SER A 288 -10.65 22.52 0.11
C SER A 288 -11.81 23.28 0.75
N ASN A 289 -13.03 23.11 0.24
CA ASN A 289 -14.24 23.72 0.81
C ASN A 289 -14.42 23.33 2.28
N ARG A 290 -14.24 22.04 2.58
CA ARG A 290 -14.48 21.49 3.93
C ARG A 290 -13.44 21.95 4.94
N ILE A 291 -12.18 22.01 4.52
CA ILE A 291 -11.08 22.55 5.32
C ILE A 291 -11.32 24.02 5.60
N LEU A 292 -11.65 24.82 4.58
CA LEU A 292 -11.90 26.25 4.77
C LEU A 292 -13.15 26.52 5.62
N GLU A 293 -14.20 25.71 5.50
CA GLU A 293 -15.39 25.83 6.36
C GLU A 293 -15.07 25.56 7.84
N ARG A 294 -14.31 24.48 8.12
CA ARG A 294 -13.96 24.14 9.51
C ARG A 294 -12.93 25.08 10.13
N ILE A 295 -11.97 25.59 9.34
CA ILE A 295 -10.88 26.43 9.84
C ILE A 295 -11.26 27.91 9.89
N GLY A 296 -12.06 28.36 8.93
CA GLY A 296 -12.40 29.77 8.72
C GLY A 296 -11.47 30.47 7.74
N PHE A 297 -12.07 31.36 6.94
CA PHE A 297 -11.39 32.16 5.92
C PHE A 297 -12.07 33.52 5.76
N THR A 298 -11.34 34.47 5.17
CA THR A 298 -11.80 35.84 4.89
C THR A 298 -11.85 36.08 3.38
N GLU A 299 -12.40 37.20 2.96
CA GLU A 299 -12.38 37.65 1.56
C GLU A 299 -10.96 37.89 1.00
N ASN A 300 -9.96 38.02 1.87
CA ASN A 300 -8.55 38.23 1.50
C ASN A 300 -7.74 36.93 1.44
N THR A 301 -8.34 35.79 1.79
CA THR A 301 -7.71 34.48 1.72
C THR A 301 -7.36 34.13 0.28
N GLU A 302 -6.13 33.70 0.02
CA GLU A 302 -5.73 33.12 -1.25
C GLU A 302 -5.75 31.59 -1.17
N VAL A 303 -6.38 30.94 -2.14
CA VAL A 303 -6.33 29.48 -2.29
C VAL A 303 -5.38 29.13 -3.42
N VAL A 304 -4.33 28.37 -3.12
CA VAL A 304 -3.35 27.90 -4.08
C VAL A 304 -3.59 26.41 -4.31
N TYR A 305 -4.20 26.08 -5.43
CA TYR A 305 -4.33 24.70 -5.87
C TYR A 305 -3.01 24.20 -6.44
N TYR A 306 -2.60 23.01 -5.99
CA TYR A 306 -1.47 22.32 -6.57
C TYR A 306 -1.81 20.85 -6.83
N ASP A 307 -1.18 20.28 -7.86
CA ASP A 307 -1.33 18.86 -8.21
C ASP A 307 -0.22 18.46 -9.18
N TYR A 308 0.20 17.20 -9.16
CA TYR A 308 1.15 16.71 -10.16
C TYR A 308 0.46 16.51 -11.52
N ASN A 309 -0.88 16.38 -11.52
CA ASN A 309 -1.69 16.10 -12.69
C ASN A 309 -2.38 17.35 -13.24
N ALA A 310 -1.91 17.83 -14.40
CA ALA A 310 -2.47 18.99 -15.09
C ALA A 310 -4.00 18.88 -15.40
N PRO A 311 -4.52 17.72 -15.87
CA PRO A 311 -5.96 17.50 -16.00
C PRO A 311 -6.77 17.76 -14.71
N THR A 312 -6.27 17.34 -13.55
CA THR A 312 -6.96 17.59 -12.26
C THR A 312 -7.04 19.09 -11.96
N LEU A 313 -5.94 19.83 -12.18
CA LEU A 313 -5.94 21.30 -12.03
C LEU A 313 -6.90 21.99 -13.00
N ALA A 314 -6.97 21.53 -14.25
CA ALA A 314 -7.88 22.07 -15.25
C ALA A 314 -9.35 21.83 -14.86
N LEU A 315 -9.70 20.62 -14.38
CA LEU A 315 -11.03 20.32 -13.85
C LEU A 315 -11.38 21.21 -12.66
N LYS A 316 -10.45 21.42 -11.72
CA LYS A 316 -10.67 22.30 -10.58
C LYS A 316 -10.95 23.74 -11.03
N ARG A 317 -10.19 24.24 -12.01
CA ARG A 317 -10.40 25.57 -12.58
C ARG A 317 -11.77 25.71 -13.22
N MET A 318 -12.16 24.77 -14.08
CA MET A 318 -13.49 24.77 -14.71
C MET A 318 -14.61 24.71 -13.65
N THR A 319 -14.42 23.96 -12.57
CA THR A 319 -15.38 23.88 -11.47
C THR A 319 -15.57 25.25 -10.81
N LEU A 320 -14.48 25.97 -10.53
CA LEU A 320 -14.56 27.28 -9.89
C LEU A 320 -15.10 28.36 -10.85
N GLU A 321 -14.74 28.32 -12.12
CA GLU A 321 -15.14 29.34 -13.09
C GLU A 321 -16.61 29.14 -13.52
N GLU A 322 -17.00 27.90 -13.85
CA GLU A 322 -18.23 27.63 -14.60
C GLU A 322 -19.37 27.04 -13.76
N TRP A 323 -19.08 26.29 -12.68
CA TRP A 323 -20.13 25.66 -11.88
C TRP A 323 -20.78 26.67 -10.91
N ASP A 324 -22.10 26.57 -10.77
CA ASP A 324 -22.93 27.43 -9.93
C ASP A 324 -23.13 26.90 -8.50
N GLY A 325 -22.66 25.68 -8.23
CA GLY A 325 -22.76 25.02 -6.93
C GLY A 325 -23.98 24.12 -6.77
N VAL A 326 -24.86 24.00 -7.77
CA VAL A 326 -26.15 23.30 -7.63
C VAL A 326 -26.12 21.87 -8.14
N ASP A 327 -25.94 21.67 -9.44
CA ASP A 327 -25.99 20.34 -10.08
C ASP A 327 -24.60 19.92 -10.56
N PHE A 328 -23.80 19.35 -9.65
CA PHE A 328 -22.43 18.94 -9.95
C PHE A 328 -22.39 17.83 -11.01
N GLY A 329 -23.38 16.93 -10.99
CA GLY A 329 -23.50 15.83 -11.95
C GLY A 329 -23.70 16.32 -13.37
N ALA A 330 -24.63 17.25 -13.60
CA ALA A 330 -24.84 17.85 -14.90
C ALA A 330 -23.62 18.65 -15.37
N PHE A 331 -23.01 19.43 -14.47
CA PHE A 331 -21.78 20.16 -14.74
C PHE A 331 -20.64 19.23 -15.19
N PHE A 332 -20.35 18.18 -14.40
CA PHE A 332 -19.26 17.26 -14.70
C PHE A 332 -19.47 16.53 -16.02
N MET A 333 -20.70 16.08 -16.30
CA MET A 333 -21.05 15.42 -17.57
C MET A 333 -20.84 16.35 -18.78
N ALA A 334 -21.06 17.66 -18.61
CA ALA A 334 -20.82 18.65 -19.67
C ALA A 334 -19.33 18.99 -19.84
N VAL A 335 -18.57 19.05 -18.75
CA VAL A 335 -17.15 19.41 -18.77
C VAL A 335 -16.24 18.24 -19.17
N ARG A 336 -16.59 17.01 -18.80
CA ARG A 336 -15.76 15.83 -19.04
C ARG A 336 -15.28 15.68 -20.50
N PRO A 337 -16.14 15.77 -21.54
CA PRO A 337 -15.68 15.70 -22.93
C PRO A 337 -14.75 16.84 -23.33
N ARG A 338 -14.94 18.04 -22.76
CA ARG A 338 -14.06 19.19 -23.00
C ARG A 338 -12.70 18.98 -22.35
N LEU A 339 -12.68 18.44 -21.15
CA LEU A 339 -11.44 18.08 -20.46
C LEU A 339 -10.67 17.00 -21.24
N GLU A 340 -11.37 15.95 -21.69
CA GLU A 340 -10.79 14.89 -22.53
C GLU A 340 -10.25 15.45 -23.87
N ALA A 341 -10.87 16.49 -24.44
CA ALA A 341 -10.36 17.14 -25.65
C ALA A 341 -9.12 18.03 -25.43
N MET A 342 -8.88 18.50 -24.19
CA MET A 342 -7.72 19.34 -23.86
C MET A 342 -6.42 18.56 -23.68
N PHE A 343 -6.52 17.27 -23.35
CA PHE A 343 -5.37 16.44 -23.01
C PHE A 343 -5.30 15.25 -23.97
N PRO A 344 -4.21 15.07 -24.73
CA PRO A 344 -4.07 13.95 -25.66
C PRO A 344 -3.93 12.60 -24.94
N GLU A 345 -3.55 12.59 -23.66
CA GLU A 345 -3.42 11.39 -22.85
C GLU A 345 -4.77 10.82 -22.43
N LYS A 346 -4.80 9.51 -22.19
CA LYS A 346 -6.00 8.85 -21.66
C LYS A 346 -6.25 9.34 -20.23
N LEU A 347 -7.41 9.94 -19.99
CA LEU A 347 -7.82 10.31 -18.63
C LEU A 347 -8.46 9.12 -17.92
N ALA A 348 -7.97 8.80 -16.73
CA ALA A 348 -8.48 7.71 -15.91
C ALA A 348 -9.22 8.28 -14.71
N TYR A 349 -10.54 8.46 -14.86
CA TYR A 349 -11.40 8.91 -13.77
C TYR A 349 -11.55 7.81 -12.72
N LEU A 350 -11.05 8.07 -11.52
CA LEU A 350 -11.15 7.15 -10.40
C LEU A 350 -12.58 7.18 -9.84
N GLN A 351 -12.97 6.09 -9.16
CA GLN A 351 -14.36 5.86 -8.72
C GLN A 351 -15.33 5.81 -9.92
N SER A 352 -14.96 5.09 -11.00
CA SER A 352 -15.73 5.05 -12.24
C SER A 352 -17.23 4.74 -12.05
N ASP A 353 -17.56 3.89 -11.08
CA ASP A 353 -18.94 3.48 -10.79
C ASP A 353 -19.81 4.66 -10.32
N ALA A 354 -19.21 5.58 -9.56
CA ALA A 354 -19.84 6.83 -9.12
C ALA A 354 -20.06 7.82 -10.28
N LEU A 355 -19.23 7.74 -11.32
CA LEU A 355 -19.15 8.73 -12.41
C LEU A 355 -19.92 8.32 -13.67
N ASN A 356 -20.86 7.39 -13.55
CA ASN A 356 -21.63 6.85 -14.67
C ASN A 356 -22.76 7.78 -15.15
N THR A 357 -23.43 8.47 -14.23
CA THR A 357 -24.59 9.33 -14.54
C THR A 357 -24.56 10.59 -13.70
N ALA A 358 -25.20 11.66 -14.18
CA ALA A 358 -25.36 12.88 -13.39
C ALA A 358 -26.01 12.61 -12.02
N GLY A 359 -26.99 11.70 -11.95
CA GLY A 359 -27.66 11.34 -10.70
C GLY A 359 -26.74 10.66 -9.68
N THR A 360 -25.90 9.72 -10.11
CA THR A 360 -24.92 9.07 -9.22
C THR A 360 -23.85 10.05 -8.77
N ILE A 361 -23.35 10.90 -9.67
CA ILE A 361 -22.38 11.95 -9.34
C ILE A 361 -22.95 12.91 -8.30
N ASN A 362 -24.20 13.36 -8.47
CA ASN A 362 -24.86 14.23 -7.49
C ASN A 362 -25.04 13.54 -6.14
N LYS A 363 -25.37 12.25 -6.12
CA LYS A 363 -25.47 11.50 -4.86
C LYS A 363 -24.13 11.52 -4.12
N GLU A 364 -23.04 11.21 -4.79
CA GLU A 364 -21.69 11.20 -4.20
C GLU A 364 -21.26 12.60 -3.74
N PHE A 365 -21.57 13.63 -4.54
CA PHE A 365 -21.37 15.02 -4.14
C PHE A 365 -22.14 15.36 -2.85
N GLN A 366 -23.42 14.99 -2.76
CA GLN A 366 -24.21 15.22 -1.56
C GLN A 366 -23.65 14.45 -0.35
N ASP A 367 -23.15 13.24 -0.57
CA ASP A 367 -22.49 12.45 0.47
C ASP A 367 -21.18 13.14 0.95
N GLU A 368 -20.42 13.78 0.05
CA GLU A 368 -19.22 14.58 0.38
C GLU A 368 -19.52 15.85 1.19
N LEU A 369 -20.69 16.47 1.01
CA LEU A 369 -21.09 17.65 1.79
C LEU A 369 -21.45 17.30 3.24
N ARG A 370 -21.92 16.08 3.49
CA ARG A 370 -22.41 15.66 4.81
C ARG A 370 -21.33 15.79 5.88
N GLY A 371 -21.77 16.13 7.10
CA GLY A 371 -20.91 16.23 8.28
C GLY A 371 -20.06 17.50 8.35
N THR A 372 -20.08 18.36 7.33
CA THR A 372 -19.47 19.70 7.42
C THR A 372 -20.46 20.81 7.03
N PHE A 373 -21.33 20.58 6.05
CA PHE A 373 -22.42 21.53 5.74
C PHE A 373 -23.75 21.00 6.28
N GLU A 374 -24.42 21.81 7.09
CA GLU A 374 -25.68 21.44 7.78
C GLU A 374 -26.88 21.39 6.81
N SER A 375 -26.82 22.14 5.73
CA SER A 375 -27.86 22.24 4.73
C SER A 375 -27.28 22.64 3.36
N PHE A 376 -28.09 22.51 2.32
CA PHE A 376 -27.72 22.98 1.00
C PHE A 376 -27.57 24.52 0.96
N ASP A 377 -28.37 25.28 1.71
CA ASP A 377 -28.23 26.74 1.80
C ASP A 377 -26.92 27.15 2.49
N HIS A 378 -26.49 26.39 3.50
CA HIS A 378 -25.18 26.56 4.12
C HIS A 378 -24.07 26.31 3.08
N TRP A 379 -24.13 25.21 2.34
CA TRP A 379 -23.22 24.96 1.22
C TRP A 379 -23.20 26.11 0.21
N MET A 380 -24.35 26.59 -0.25
CA MET A 380 -24.40 27.68 -1.23
C MET A 380 -23.78 28.97 -0.70
N THR A 381 -24.03 29.30 0.58
CA THR A 381 -23.42 30.46 1.25
C THR A 381 -21.89 30.32 1.29
N HIS A 382 -21.38 29.14 1.64
CA HIS A 382 -19.97 28.83 1.60
C HIS A 382 -19.41 28.95 0.17
N TRP A 383 -20.04 28.27 -0.79
CA TRP A 383 -19.59 28.17 -2.17
C TRP A 383 -19.42 29.53 -2.83
N TRP A 384 -20.36 30.46 -2.65
CA TRP A 384 -20.24 31.80 -3.22
C TRP A 384 -19.10 32.61 -2.61
N ARG A 385 -18.90 32.52 -1.28
CA ARG A 385 -17.76 33.15 -0.61
C ARG A 385 -16.44 32.54 -1.08
N PHE A 386 -16.38 31.22 -1.19
CA PHE A 386 -15.21 30.48 -1.63
C PHE A 386 -14.84 30.78 -3.08
N LYS A 387 -15.82 30.79 -3.98
CA LYS A 387 -15.65 31.10 -5.41
C LYS A 387 -15.14 32.53 -5.64
N ALA A 388 -15.49 33.47 -4.76
CA ALA A 388 -15.04 34.87 -4.83
C ALA A 388 -13.57 35.08 -4.40
N LEU A 389 -12.93 34.08 -3.77
CA LEU A 389 -11.53 34.18 -3.34
C LEU A 389 -10.58 34.26 -4.54
N LYS A 390 -9.35 34.70 -4.27
CA LYS A 390 -8.26 34.55 -5.24
C LYS A 390 -7.84 33.08 -5.31
N HIS A 391 -7.92 32.49 -6.50
CA HIS A 391 -7.47 31.12 -6.77
C HIS A 391 -6.24 31.11 -7.68
N SER A 392 -5.17 30.45 -7.23
CA SER A 392 -3.94 30.22 -7.98
C SER A 392 -3.80 28.72 -8.29
N TYR A 393 -3.13 28.36 -9.39
CA TYR A 393 -2.97 26.96 -9.82
C TYR A 393 -1.51 26.67 -10.17
N VAL A 394 -0.91 25.66 -9.54
CA VAL A 394 0.50 25.30 -9.70
C VAL A 394 0.64 23.80 -9.95
N GLN A 395 1.13 23.41 -11.11
CA GLN A 395 1.46 22.01 -11.36
C GLN A 395 2.78 21.66 -10.67
N LEU A 396 2.76 20.72 -9.71
CA LEU A 396 3.95 20.26 -9.00
C LEU A 396 3.77 18.85 -8.41
N ASP A 397 4.85 18.09 -8.33
CA ASP A 397 4.95 16.81 -7.63
C ASP A 397 5.73 16.99 -6.31
N LEU A 398 5.04 16.85 -5.17
CA LEU A 398 5.61 17.03 -3.83
C LEU A 398 6.85 16.16 -3.57
N LEU A 399 6.95 15.01 -4.23
CA LEU A 399 8.05 14.08 -4.04
C LEU A 399 9.20 14.32 -5.01
N ARG A 400 9.05 15.13 -6.05
CA ARG A 400 10.08 15.27 -7.10
C ARG A 400 10.61 16.68 -7.30
N GLN A 401 9.90 17.69 -6.81
CA GLN A 401 10.14 19.08 -7.18
C GLN A 401 10.35 19.98 -5.94
N PRO A 402 11.36 19.71 -5.08
CA PRO A 402 11.55 20.45 -3.84
C PRO A 402 11.83 21.95 -4.06
N ASP A 403 12.51 22.32 -5.14
CA ASP A 403 12.80 23.72 -5.46
C ASP A 403 11.54 24.47 -5.90
N GLU A 404 10.69 23.84 -6.71
CA GLU A 404 9.42 24.42 -7.15
C GLU A 404 8.42 24.54 -6.00
N ILE A 405 8.44 23.60 -5.05
CA ILE A 405 7.67 23.72 -3.79
C ILE A 405 8.13 24.95 -3.01
N ARG A 406 9.45 25.11 -2.78
CA ARG A 406 10.00 26.30 -2.12
C ARG A 406 9.63 27.58 -2.84
N ALA A 407 9.64 27.57 -4.18
CA ALA A 407 9.26 28.73 -4.99
C ALA A 407 7.76 29.05 -4.88
N MET A 408 6.88 28.03 -4.87
CA MET A 408 5.45 28.20 -4.66
C MET A 408 5.16 28.79 -3.28
N ILE A 409 5.70 28.17 -2.22
CA ILE A 409 5.53 28.66 -0.85
C ILE A 409 6.10 30.08 -0.73
N GLY A 410 7.29 30.32 -1.28
CA GLY A 410 7.92 31.65 -1.27
C GLY A 410 7.12 32.75 -1.98
N ARG A 411 6.28 32.38 -2.94
CA ARG A 411 5.44 33.33 -3.68
C ARG A 411 4.10 33.60 -3.00
N HIS A 412 3.52 32.60 -2.33
CA HIS A 412 2.13 32.64 -1.90
C HIS A 412 1.91 32.56 -0.39
N ALA A 413 2.85 32.01 0.38
CA ALA A 413 2.68 31.85 1.82
C ALA A 413 2.76 33.22 2.53
N LYS A 414 1.83 33.46 3.44
CA LYS A 414 1.74 34.66 4.28
C LYS A 414 0.86 34.36 5.50
N GLY A 415 1.06 35.12 6.58
CA GLY A 415 0.20 35.12 7.77
C GLY A 415 -0.13 33.72 8.28
N HIS A 416 -1.41 33.44 8.51
CA HIS A 416 -1.89 32.12 8.92
C HIS A 416 -2.16 31.24 7.70
N SER A 417 -1.40 30.16 7.55
CA SER A 417 -1.50 29.28 6.38
C SER A 417 -1.87 27.84 6.73
N VAL A 418 -2.59 27.19 5.83
CA VAL A 418 -2.85 25.75 5.88
C VAL A 418 -2.37 25.08 4.59
N MET A 419 -1.85 23.87 4.69
CA MET A 419 -1.52 23.04 3.54
C MET A 419 -2.07 21.63 3.70
N TRP A 420 -2.85 21.18 2.72
CA TRP A 420 -3.41 19.83 2.67
C TRP A 420 -2.61 18.92 1.75
N ILE A 421 -1.88 17.97 2.34
CA ILE A 421 -1.00 17.02 1.64
C ILE A 421 -1.62 15.63 1.43
N SER A 422 -2.84 15.39 1.96
CA SER A 422 -3.53 14.08 1.86
C SER A 422 -2.64 12.94 2.34
N ASP A 423 -2.57 11.85 1.59
CA ASP A 423 -1.66 10.73 1.75
C ASP A 423 -0.47 10.79 0.78
N ALA A 424 -0.13 11.95 0.20
CA ALA A 424 0.86 12.04 -0.88
C ALA A 424 2.21 11.36 -0.54
N PHE A 425 2.62 11.38 0.73
CA PHE A 425 3.84 10.72 1.19
C PHE A 425 3.66 9.26 1.61
N ASN A 426 2.43 8.78 1.78
CA ASN A 426 2.14 7.42 2.24
C ASN A 426 1.28 6.61 1.28
N ALA A 427 0.89 7.19 0.14
CA ALA A 427 0.16 6.50 -0.91
C ALA A 427 0.97 5.30 -1.45
N PRO A 428 0.32 4.27 -2.02
CA PRO A 428 1.01 3.08 -2.53
C PRO A 428 2.12 3.42 -3.53
N TYR A 429 1.84 4.37 -4.42
CA TYR A 429 2.80 4.93 -5.35
C TYR A 429 4.04 5.51 -4.66
N ALA A 430 3.84 6.28 -3.59
CA ALA A 430 4.91 6.95 -2.87
C ALA A 430 5.82 5.94 -2.17
N VAL A 431 5.23 5.00 -1.40
CA VAL A 431 6.00 4.00 -0.65
C VAL A 431 6.74 3.03 -1.57
N ALA A 432 6.13 2.65 -2.70
CA ALA A 432 6.77 1.76 -3.66
C ALA A 432 7.94 2.41 -4.39
N LYS A 433 7.76 3.66 -4.84
CA LYS A 433 8.76 4.33 -5.66
C LYS A 433 9.85 5.03 -4.87
N PHE A 434 9.56 5.56 -3.69
CA PHE A 434 10.50 6.41 -2.99
C PHE A 434 10.93 5.78 -1.66
N SER A 435 12.23 5.88 -1.37
CA SER A 435 12.73 5.48 -0.06
C SER A 435 12.11 6.34 1.04
N TRP A 436 11.97 5.79 2.24
CA TRP A 436 11.50 6.56 3.40
C TRP A 436 12.28 7.87 3.59
N ARG A 437 13.62 7.82 3.47
CA ARG A 437 14.48 9.00 3.61
C ARG A 437 14.12 10.08 2.59
N HIS A 438 13.87 9.70 1.33
CA HIS A 438 13.46 10.64 0.29
C HIS A 438 12.12 11.29 0.63
N ARG A 439 11.11 10.49 1.02
CA ARG A 439 9.78 10.99 1.42
C ARG A 439 9.88 11.91 2.64
N HIS A 440 10.68 11.54 3.63
CA HIS A 440 10.94 12.32 4.85
C HIS A 440 11.61 13.66 4.54
N ASN A 441 12.64 13.66 3.71
CA ASN A 441 13.34 14.89 3.33
C ASN A 441 12.42 15.82 2.54
N ALA A 442 11.70 15.29 1.54
CA ALA A 442 10.70 16.06 0.80
C ALA A 442 9.64 16.66 1.73
N TYR A 443 9.19 15.91 2.74
CA TYR A 443 8.26 16.42 3.75
C TYR A 443 8.86 17.54 4.61
N SER A 444 10.09 17.33 5.11
CA SER A 444 10.77 18.28 5.99
C SER A 444 11.08 19.58 5.26
N ASP A 445 11.64 19.50 4.06
CA ASP A 445 11.97 20.66 3.21
C ASP A 445 10.76 21.57 3.00
N PHE A 446 9.57 21.01 2.78
CA PHE A 446 8.38 21.83 2.59
C PHE A 446 7.83 22.36 3.92
N ALA A 447 7.81 21.54 4.97
CA ALA A 447 7.28 21.92 6.28
C ALA A 447 8.08 23.09 6.86
N ASP A 448 9.41 23.01 6.76
CA ASP A 448 10.33 24.06 7.16
C ASP A 448 10.13 25.32 6.30
N SER A 449 10.04 25.16 4.97
CA SER A 449 9.79 26.30 4.07
C SER A 449 8.46 27.01 4.37
N LEU A 450 7.41 26.30 4.80
CA LEU A 450 6.14 26.91 5.16
C LEU A 450 6.24 27.62 6.51
N ALA A 451 6.85 26.99 7.50
CA ALA A 451 7.06 27.57 8.83
C ALA A 451 7.92 28.85 8.79
N GLU A 452 8.94 28.91 7.93
CA GLU A 452 9.80 30.09 7.75
C GLU A 452 9.09 31.32 7.16
N ARG A 453 7.91 31.14 6.56
CA ARG A 453 7.23 32.17 5.74
C ARG A 453 5.84 32.53 6.23
N THR A 454 5.43 32.00 7.38
CA THR A 454 4.08 32.14 7.92
C THR A 454 4.15 32.48 9.40
N ASP A 455 3.17 33.23 9.90
CA ASP A 455 3.05 33.53 11.34
C ASP A 455 2.62 32.26 12.10
N SER A 456 1.82 31.42 11.43
CA SER A 456 1.50 30.07 11.87
C SER A 456 1.15 29.20 10.67
N SER A 457 1.53 27.93 10.73
CA SER A 457 1.18 26.95 9.70
C SER A 457 0.47 25.73 10.27
N LEU A 458 -0.46 25.18 9.49
CA LEU A 458 -1.11 23.90 9.77
C LEU A 458 -0.92 22.96 8.58
N LEU A 459 -0.35 21.79 8.85
CA LEU A 459 -0.20 20.72 7.86
C LEU A 459 -1.27 19.66 8.09
N LEU A 460 -2.10 19.42 7.08
CA LEU A 460 -3.19 18.46 7.11
C LEU A 460 -2.87 17.28 6.20
N GLY A 461 -2.91 16.06 6.75
CA GLY A 461 -2.59 14.82 6.05
C GLY A 461 -1.51 14.01 6.76
N GLY A 462 -1.16 12.87 6.18
CA GLY A 462 -0.22 11.94 6.79
C GLY A 462 1.24 12.32 6.52
N ALA A 463 1.98 12.69 7.57
CA ALA A 463 3.44 12.77 7.53
C ALA A 463 4.06 11.41 7.10
N PRO A 464 5.21 11.38 6.41
CA PRO A 464 5.82 10.15 5.91
C PRO A 464 6.10 9.16 7.04
N ALA A 465 5.46 7.99 6.98
CA ALA A 465 5.70 6.91 7.91
C ALA A 465 6.76 5.94 7.35
N LEU A 466 7.62 5.43 8.24
CA LEU A 466 8.42 4.24 7.98
C LEU A 466 7.60 3.01 8.39
N TRP A 467 7.25 2.16 7.43
CA TRP A 467 6.30 1.05 7.62
C TRP A 467 7.00 -0.23 8.07
N LEU A 468 7.54 -0.26 9.28
CA LEU A 468 8.09 -1.51 9.85
C LEU A 468 7.02 -2.30 10.59
N ALA A 469 7.16 -3.61 10.63
CA ALA A 469 6.29 -4.45 11.46
C ALA A 469 6.43 -4.06 12.94
N GLY A 470 5.34 -4.19 13.68
CA GLY A 470 5.19 -3.76 15.07
C GLY A 470 5.85 -4.65 16.09
#